data_AF-A0A3G9JDD3-F1
#
_entry.id   AF-A0A3G9JDD3-F1
#
_cell.length_a   1.000
_cell.length_b   1.000
_cell.length_c   1.000
_cell.angle_alpha   90.00
_cell.angle_beta   90.00
_cell.angle_gamma   90.00
#
_symmetry.space_group_name_H-M   'P 1'
#
loop_
_entity.id
_entity.type
_entity.pdbx_description
1 polymer ?
#
loop_
_entity_poly.entity_id
_entity_poly.type
_entity_poly.pdbx_seq_one_letter_code
_entity_poly.pdbx_strand_id
1 'polypeptide(L)'
;MKKTLFLFSVVVLVFAAISQSVWAFSDTKNDTNETKISALQELGILSGSKDGSFKPKDKLTYASGISIVVKGLGLNIDNLRFVKQPLASDSFPKAKNDAWYSDSLVIAAYNGLDLPKDLDPSAVMTREQFAHLLFRGIEKTGDYAFPEIYALLNDEAAVSTTYMDSIQKLLTISVIKLDAKNNFNPKLAITRGEAAGWLYDAAQFVKKNASNQPAPGTKHSFPLSDLTLSIKAITPEVNEVTITAQAPNSGYGMHITSLTFDGDQAVIDLEPTFPKPGMMYLQVITKVKVVTYVASNYKPVFNSSLSSVESSMAGSEISILPALNASTAEATIH
;
A
#
# COMPACT_ATOMS: atom_id res chain seq x y z
N MET A 1 -16.30 -33.33 53.62
CA MET A 1 -16.60 -31.93 53.24
C MET A 1 -15.81 -31.60 51.97
N LYS A 2 -16.41 -31.75 50.78
CA LYS A 2 -15.79 -31.49 49.46
C LYS A 2 -16.89 -31.17 48.45
N LYS A 3 -17.53 -29.98 48.50
CA LYS A 3 -18.52 -29.55 47.48
C LYS A 3 -18.67 -28.01 47.40
N THR A 4 -17.59 -27.26 47.23
CA THR A 4 -17.68 -25.80 47.02
C THR A 4 -16.65 -25.28 46.01
N LEU A 5 -16.47 -25.97 44.88
CA LEU A 5 -15.56 -25.50 43.82
C LEU A 5 -16.12 -25.59 42.40
N PHE A 6 -17.45 -25.62 42.24
CA PHE A 6 -18.09 -25.78 40.92
C PHE A 6 -19.00 -24.61 40.49
N LEU A 7 -19.10 -23.52 41.27
CA LEU A 7 -20.02 -22.43 40.95
C LEU A 7 -19.41 -21.19 40.27
N PHE A 8 -18.08 -21.09 40.14
CA PHE A 8 -17.45 -19.92 39.50
C PHE A 8 -17.08 -20.09 38.02
N SER A 9 -17.16 -21.31 37.46
CA SER A 9 -16.81 -21.55 36.05
C SER A 9 -17.97 -21.29 35.08
N VAL A 10 -19.22 -21.27 35.57
CA VAL A 10 -20.41 -21.15 34.69
C VAL A 10 -20.72 -19.69 34.32
N VAL A 11 -20.29 -18.69 35.12
CA VAL A 11 -20.59 -17.27 34.85
C VAL A 11 -19.71 -16.69 33.72
N VAL A 12 -18.50 -17.22 33.51
CA VAL A 12 -17.60 -16.75 32.44
C VAL A 12 -18.01 -17.29 31.06
N LEU A 13 -18.71 -18.42 30.99
CA LEU A 13 -19.12 -19.05 29.73
C LEU A 13 -20.42 -18.46 29.12
N VAL A 14 -21.19 -17.70 29.89
CA VAL A 14 -22.44 -17.06 29.40
C VAL A 14 -22.17 -15.70 28.72
N PHE A 15 -21.03 -15.05 29.00
CA PHE A 15 -20.68 -13.78 28.34
C PHE A 15 -20.08 -13.96 26.93
N ALA A 16 -19.73 -15.18 26.52
CA ALA A 16 -19.10 -15.46 25.23
C ALA A 16 -20.10 -15.84 24.10
N ALA A 17 -21.41 -15.74 24.34
CA ALA A 17 -22.44 -16.21 23.40
C ALA A 17 -23.42 -15.13 22.92
N ILE A 18 -23.06 -13.85 23.01
CA ILE A 18 -23.68 -12.82 22.15
C ILE A 18 -22.92 -12.77 20.82
N SER A 19 -22.98 -13.87 20.08
CA SER A 19 -22.85 -13.81 18.63
C SER A 19 -24.06 -13.00 18.15
N GLN A 20 -23.90 -11.68 18.08
CA GLN A 20 -24.89 -10.85 17.41
C GLN A 20 -24.95 -11.39 15.98
N SER A 21 -26.07 -12.02 15.64
CA SER A 21 -26.37 -12.33 14.26
C SER A 21 -26.30 -11.01 13.52
N VAL A 22 -25.24 -10.83 12.73
CA VAL A 22 -25.12 -9.67 11.83
C VAL A 22 -26.16 -9.91 10.76
N TRP A 23 -27.39 -9.45 11.01
CA TRP A 23 -28.42 -9.44 9.99
C TRP A 23 -27.95 -8.51 8.88
N ALA A 24 -27.89 -9.04 7.66
CA ALA A 24 -27.67 -8.22 6.47
C ALA A 24 -28.70 -7.08 6.44
N PHE A 25 -28.25 -5.90 6.01
CA PHE A 25 -29.10 -4.71 5.97
C PHE A 25 -30.35 -4.95 5.11
N SER A 26 -31.53 -4.87 5.73
CA SER A 26 -32.79 -5.19 5.03
C SER A 26 -33.09 -4.24 3.86
N ASP A 27 -32.57 -3.02 3.90
CA ASP A 27 -32.77 -1.96 2.91
C ASP A 27 -31.80 -2.02 1.71
N THR A 28 -30.92 -3.02 1.65
CA THR A 28 -29.97 -3.20 0.53
C THR A 28 -30.43 -4.24 -0.50
N LYS A 29 -31.55 -4.95 -0.29
CA LYS A 29 -32.04 -6.08 -1.12
C LYS A 29 -32.26 -5.81 -2.62
N ASN A 30 -32.19 -4.55 -3.04
CA ASN A 30 -32.35 -4.14 -4.44
C ASN A 30 -31.19 -3.22 -4.90
N ASP A 31 -30.14 -3.12 -4.09
CA ASP A 31 -28.93 -2.39 -4.46
C ASP A 31 -28.04 -3.28 -5.31
N THR A 32 -27.43 -2.73 -6.36
CA THR A 32 -26.51 -3.48 -7.22
C THR A 32 -25.25 -3.94 -6.48
N ASN A 33 -24.96 -3.36 -5.31
CA ASN A 33 -23.85 -3.71 -4.46
C ASN A 33 -24.27 -4.46 -3.18
N GLU A 34 -25.49 -5.01 -3.10
CA GLU A 34 -26.00 -5.71 -1.92
C GLU A 34 -25.00 -6.71 -1.33
N THR A 35 -24.48 -7.63 -2.15
CA THR A 35 -23.56 -8.68 -1.71
C THR A 35 -22.25 -8.10 -1.18
N LYS A 36 -21.74 -7.03 -1.81
CA LYS A 36 -20.53 -6.32 -1.40
C LYS A 36 -20.72 -5.59 -0.08
N ILE A 37 -21.88 -4.94 0.08
CA ILE A 37 -22.24 -4.25 1.32
C ILE A 37 -22.31 -5.25 2.48
N SER A 38 -23.00 -6.39 2.28
CA SER A 38 -23.09 -7.45 3.28
C SER A 38 -21.71 -8.00 3.66
N ALA A 39 -20.84 -8.26 2.69
CA ALA A 39 -19.48 -8.72 2.97
C ALA A 39 -18.66 -7.69 3.78
N LEU A 40 -18.75 -6.40 3.44
CA LEU A 40 -18.07 -5.35 4.21
C LEU A 40 -18.68 -5.16 5.62
N GLN A 41 -19.96 -5.43 5.80
CA GLN A 41 -20.62 -5.43 7.10
C GLN A 41 -20.12 -6.61 7.96
N GLU A 42 -20.02 -7.82 7.39
CA GLU A 42 -19.48 -9.01 8.06
C GLU A 42 -18.03 -8.82 8.50
N LEU A 43 -17.22 -8.12 7.68
CA LEU A 43 -15.86 -7.72 8.03
C LEU A 43 -15.82 -6.57 9.06
N GLY A 44 -16.97 -6.05 9.48
CA GLY A 44 -17.10 -4.94 10.42
C GLY A 44 -16.66 -3.60 9.85
N ILE A 45 -16.35 -3.49 8.56
CA ILE A 45 -15.89 -2.25 7.91
C ILE A 45 -17.05 -1.25 7.81
N LEU A 46 -18.23 -1.73 7.46
CA LEU A 46 -19.44 -0.92 7.40
C LEU A 46 -20.29 -1.10 8.65
N SER A 47 -21.00 -0.03 9.02
CA SER A 47 -21.98 -0.04 10.09
C SER A 47 -23.24 0.69 9.64
N GLY A 48 -24.38 0.17 10.09
CA GLY A 48 -25.68 0.78 9.85
C GLY A 48 -25.88 2.05 10.67
N SER A 49 -26.97 2.74 10.36
CA SER A 49 -27.54 3.79 11.20
C SER A 49 -28.06 3.19 12.52
N LYS A 50 -28.42 4.06 13.48
CA LYS A 50 -28.98 3.64 14.78
C LYS A 50 -30.24 2.78 14.66
N ASP A 51 -30.98 2.93 13.56
CA ASP A 51 -32.18 2.16 13.23
C ASP A 51 -31.87 0.79 12.59
N GLY A 52 -30.59 0.45 12.43
CA GLY A 52 -30.15 -0.82 11.82
C GLY A 52 -30.14 -0.82 10.29
N SER A 53 -30.49 0.28 9.61
CA SER A 53 -30.47 0.38 8.14
C SER A 53 -29.14 0.88 7.59
N PHE A 54 -28.78 0.51 6.36
CA PHE A 54 -27.55 0.98 5.72
C PHE A 54 -27.70 2.33 4.99
N LYS A 55 -28.87 2.56 4.40
CA LYS A 55 -29.25 3.70 3.56
C LYS A 55 -28.35 3.83 2.33
N PRO A 56 -28.35 2.85 1.41
CA PRO A 56 -27.39 2.83 0.29
C PRO A 56 -27.49 4.05 -0.63
N LYS A 57 -28.67 4.69 -0.73
CA LYS A 57 -28.91 5.87 -1.56
C LYS A 57 -28.52 7.20 -0.91
N ASP A 58 -28.20 7.20 0.38
CA ASP A 58 -27.78 8.42 1.06
C ASP A 58 -26.39 8.85 0.58
N LYS A 59 -26.18 10.16 0.58
CA LYS A 59 -24.92 10.78 0.16
C LYS A 59 -23.84 10.57 1.23
N LEU A 60 -22.62 10.30 0.80
CA LEU A 60 -21.49 10.14 1.71
C LEU A 60 -20.84 11.48 2.02
N THR A 61 -20.47 11.70 3.29
CA THR A 61 -19.68 12.85 3.71
C THR A 61 -18.19 12.56 3.67
N TYR A 62 -17.34 13.59 3.77
CA TYR A 62 -15.89 13.41 3.92
C TYR A 62 -15.50 12.52 5.09
N ALA A 63 -16.08 12.77 6.27
CA ALA A 63 -15.84 11.95 7.45
C ALA A 63 -16.15 10.48 7.18
N SER A 64 -17.32 10.17 6.60
CA SER A 64 -17.69 8.79 6.30
C SER A 64 -16.84 8.16 5.21
N GLY A 65 -16.54 8.87 4.14
CA GLY A 65 -15.70 8.35 3.06
C GLY A 65 -14.28 8.03 3.50
N ILE A 66 -13.66 8.92 4.27
CA ILE A 66 -12.31 8.72 4.79
C ILE A 66 -12.27 7.54 5.76
N SER A 67 -13.22 7.48 6.69
CA SER A 67 -13.25 6.39 7.68
C SER A 67 -13.42 5.01 7.05
N ILE A 68 -14.29 4.87 6.04
CA ILE A 68 -14.46 3.56 5.38
C ILE A 68 -13.25 3.18 4.52
N VAL A 69 -12.57 4.13 3.88
CA VAL A 69 -11.35 3.85 3.08
C VAL A 69 -10.21 3.44 4.00
N VAL A 70 -9.95 4.20 5.06
CA VAL A 70 -8.91 3.89 6.06
C VAL A 70 -9.15 2.50 6.66
N LYS A 71 -10.38 2.23 7.10
CA LYS A 71 -10.73 0.94 7.71
C LYS A 71 -10.70 -0.21 6.71
N GLY A 72 -11.31 -0.03 5.53
CA GLY A 72 -11.47 -1.08 4.54
C GLY A 72 -10.17 -1.49 3.85
N LEU A 73 -9.19 -0.59 3.78
CA LEU A 73 -7.85 -0.87 3.27
C LEU A 73 -6.82 -1.15 4.38
N GLY A 74 -7.24 -1.16 5.65
CA GLY A 74 -6.37 -1.47 6.78
C GLY A 74 -5.24 -0.46 7.01
N LEU A 75 -5.43 0.79 6.60
CA LEU A 75 -4.42 1.84 6.74
C LEU A 75 -4.22 2.14 8.23
N ASN A 76 -2.96 2.27 8.64
CA ASN A 76 -2.58 2.57 10.01
C ASN A 76 -1.33 3.45 10.04
N ILE A 77 -0.92 3.83 11.24
CA ILE A 77 0.28 4.64 11.51
C ILE A 77 1.12 4.03 12.64
N ASP A 78 0.99 2.72 12.87
CA ASP A 78 1.55 2.03 14.05
C ASP A 78 3.09 2.02 14.05
N ASN A 79 3.67 2.17 12.85
CA ASN A 79 5.12 2.25 12.64
C ASN A 79 5.69 3.66 12.86
N LEU A 80 4.84 4.66 13.06
CA LEU A 80 5.28 6.02 13.36
C LEU A 80 5.49 6.20 14.86
N ARG A 81 6.45 7.06 15.21
CA ARG A 81 6.73 7.45 16.60
C ARG A 81 6.51 8.94 16.71
N PHE A 82 5.61 9.33 17.61
CA PHE A 82 5.24 10.71 17.80
C PHE A 82 5.74 11.21 19.15
N VAL A 83 6.37 12.38 19.16
CA VAL A 83 6.71 13.09 20.40
C VAL A 83 5.44 13.60 21.10
N LYS A 84 4.44 13.98 20.31
CA LYS A 84 3.10 14.38 20.76
C LYS A 84 2.06 13.69 19.88
N GLN A 85 1.01 13.16 20.49
CA GLN A 85 -0.10 12.57 19.74
C GLN A 85 -0.69 13.58 18.75
N PRO A 86 -0.74 13.26 17.44
CA PRO A 86 -1.31 14.14 16.45
C PRO A 86 -2.83 14.25 16.59
N LEU A 87 -3.36 15.42 16.28
CA LEU A 87 -4.78 15.70 16.30
C LEU A 87 -5.29 15.91 14.88
N ALA A 88 -6.57 15.56 14.62
CA ALA A 88 -7.17 15.75 13.29
C ALA A 88 -7.12 17.22 12.85
N SER A 89 -7.33 18.15 13.79
CA SER A 89 -7.27 19.60 13.56
C SER A 89 -5.89 20.11 13.13
N ASP A 90 -4.82 19.35 13.40
CA ASP A 90 -3.45 19.74 13.01
C ASP A 90 -3.29 19.76 11.49
N SER A 91 -4.01 18.87 10.78
CA SER A 91 -4.03 18.80 9.31
C SER A 91 -5.29 19.42 8.69
N PHE A 92 -6.43 19.34 9.38
CA PHE A 92 -7.73 19.76 8.88
C PHE A 92 -8.43 20.69 9.88
N PRO A 93 -8.29 22.02 9.77
CA PRO A 93 -8.74 22.96 10.80
C PRO A 93 -10.24 22.92 11.15
N LYS A 94 -11.09 22.38 10.26
CA LYS A 94 -12.53 22.21 10.49
C LYS A 94 -12.89 20.89 11.19
N ALA A 95 -11.92 20.00 11.40
CA ALA A 95 -12.13 18.73 12.07
C ALA A 95 -12.22 18.88 13.59
N LYS A 96 -13.11 18.11 14.19
CA LYS A 96 -13.14 17.91 15.65
C LYS A 96 -12.14 16.84 16.04
N ASN A 97 -11.50 16.98 17.19
CA ASN A 97 -10.45 16.07 17.65
C ASN A 97 -10.98 14.85 18.42
N ASP A 98 -12.22 14.92 18.90
CA ASP A 98 -12.90 13.91 19.70
C ASP A 98 -14.07 13.23 18.95
N ALA A 99 -14.19 13.47 17.64
CA ALA A 99 -15.23 12.87 16.83
C ALA A 99 -14.87 11.43 16.42
N TRP A 100 -15.89 10.63 16.12
CA TRP A 100 -15.73 9.23 15.70
C TRP A 100 -14.85 9.03 14.45
N TYR A 101 -14.63 10.09 13.66
CA TYR A 101 -13.80 10.07 12.44
C TYR A 101 -12.38 10.61 12.66
N SER A 102 -12.05 11.14 13.85
CA SER A 102 -10.82 11.90 14.09
C SER A 102 -9.58 11.04 13.84
N ASP A 103 -9.55 9.80 14.33
CA ASP A 103 -8.43 8.89 14.12
C ASP A 103 -8.24 8.57 12.63
N SER A 104 -9.33 8.37 11.88
CA SER A 104 -9.25 8.13 10.44
C SER A 104 -8.70 9.32 9.67
N LEU A 105 -9.03 10.56 10.06
CA LEU A 105 -8.44 11.76 9.47
C LEU A 105 -6.94 11.86 9.75
N VAL A 106 -6.52 11.56 10.98
CA VAL A 106 -5.10 11.52 11.33
C VAL A 106 -4.37 10.48 10.48
N ILE A 107 -4.88 9.25 10.42
CA ILE A 107 -4.28 8.17 9.61
C ILE A 107 -4.21 8.58 8.14
N ALA A 108 -5.28 9.18 7.59
CA ALA A 108 -5.31 9.65 6.21
C ALA A 108 -4.27 10.74 5.92
N ALA A 109 -4.10 11.71 6.83
CA ALA A 109 -3.10 12.75 6.68
C ALA A 109 -1.67 12.18 6.66
N TYR A 110 -1.35 11.28 7.60
CA TYR A 110 -0.01 10.70 7.71
C TYR A 110 0.29 9.65 6.64
N ASN A 111 -0.73 9.01 6.06
CA ASN A 111 -0.57 8.18 4.87
C ASN A 111 -0.47 9.01 3.58
N GLY A 112 -0.71 10.33 3.62
CA GLY A 112 -0.60 11.20 2.46
C GLY A 112 -1.69 10.94 1.42
N LEU A 113 -2.94 10.78 1.86
CA LEU A 113 -4.10 10.52 0.98
C LEU A 113 -4.60 11.74 0.18
N ASP A 114 -3.77 12.79 0.08
CA ASP A 114 -3.99 14.00 -0.72
C ASP A 114 -5.38 14.65 -0.57
N LEU A 115 -5.74 14.92 0.69
CA LEU A 115 -7.01 15.55 1.06
C LEU A 115 -6.88 17.08 1.13
N PRO A 116 -7.92 17.85 0.74
CA PRO A 116 -7.90 19.31 0.85
C PRO A 116 -7.72 19.77 2.30
N LYS A 117 -6.82 20.72 2.56
CA LYS A 117 -6.57 21.23 3.93
C LYS A 117 -7.82 21.87 4.55
N ASP A 118 -8.64 22.52 3.74
CA ASP A 118 -9.86 23.21 4.16
C ASP A 118 -11.10 22.32 4.11
N LEU A 119 -10.94 20.99 3.96
CA LEU A 119 -12.06 20.05 3.90
C LEU A 119 -12.94 20.22 5.14
N ASP A 120 -14.25 20.21 4.92
CA ASP A 120 -15.25 20.11 5.97
C ASP A 120 -15.65 18.63 6.11
N PRO A 121 -15.39 17.96 7.25
CA PRO A 121 -15.71 16.55 7.42
C PRO A 121 -17.21 16.23 7.24
N SER A 122 -18.09 17.22 7.40
CA SER A 122 -19.53 17.08 7.22
C SER A 122 -20.00 17.34 5.78
N ALA A 123 -19.14 17.90 4.91
CA ALA A 123 -19.50 18.15 3.53
C ALA A 123 -19.68 16.86 2.74
N VAL A 124 -20.63 16.89 1.80
CA VAL A 124 -20.90 15.80 0.87
C VAL A 124 -19.74 15.65 -0.10
N MET A 125 -19.27 14.42 -0.27
CA MET A 125 -18.17 14.09 -1.18
C MET A 125 -18.70 13.76 -2.57
N THR A 126 -18.02 14.22 -3.62
CA THR A 126 -18.32 13.85 -5.00
C THR A 126 -17.69 12.52 -5.38
N ARG A 127 -18.13 11.94 -6.49
CA ARG A 127 -17.60 10.70 -7.06
C ARG A 127 -16.11 10.79 -7.38
N GLU A 128 -15.66 11.89 -8.00
CA GLU A 128 -14.23 12.07 -8.34
C GLU A 128 -13.35 12.20 -7.08
N GLN A 129 -13.85 12.85 -6.03
CA GLN A 129 -13.13 13.02 -4.77
C GLN A 129 -12.97 11.67 -4.05
N PHE A 130 -14.03 10.86 -4.02
CA PHE A 130 -13.96 9.52 -3.42
C PHE A 130 -13.09 8.58 -4.23
N ALA A 131 -13.17 8.62 -5.57
CA ALA A 131 -12.29 7.85 -6.44
C ALA A 131 -10.81 8.18 -6.18
N HIS A 132 -10.47 9.48 -6.10
CA HIS A 132 -9.12 9.89 -5.77
C HIS A 132 -8.66 9.38 -4.41
N LEU A 133 -9.45 9.60 -3.35
CA LEU A 133 -9.17 9.10 -2.01
C LEU A 133 -8.96 7.58 -1.98
N LEU A 134 -9.81 6.82 -2.67
CA LEU A 134 -9.74 5.37 -2.73
C LEU A 134 -8.46 4.91 -3.43
N PHE A 135 -8.12 5.51 -4.56
CA PHE A 135 -6.89 5.19 -5.30
C PHE A 135 -5.64 5.49 -4.46
N ARG A 136 -5.56 6.69 -3.85
CA ARG A 136 -4.46 7.04 -2.95
C ARG A 136 -4.34 6.04 -1.80
N GLY A 137 -5.47 5.54 -1.29
CA GLY A 137 -5.49 4.49 -0.28
C GLY A 137 -4.88 3.18 -0.78
N ILE A 138 -5.24 2.73 -1.99
CA ILE A 138 -4.67 1.51 -2.62
C ILE A 138 -3.15 1.65 -2.76
N GLU A 139 -2.64 2.80 -3.19
CA GLU A 139 -1.18 3.01 -3.31
C GLU A 139 -0.42 2.88 -1.98
N LYS A 140 -1.12 2.99 -0.83
CA LYS A 140 -0.53 2.80 0.50
C LYS A 140 -0.55 1.36 0.98
N THR A 141 -1.29 0.48 0.31
CA THR A 141 -1.29 -0.94 0.64
C THR A 141 -0.19 -1.71 -0.07
N GLY A 142 0.47 -1.12 -1.07
CA GLY A 142 1.75 -1.60 -1.62
C GLY A 142 2.02 -1.10 -3.03
N ASP A 143 3.11 -1.62 -3.62
CA ASP A 143 3.57 -1.25 -4.96
C ASP A 143 2.88 -2.11 -6.02
N TYR A 144 1.97 -1.51 -6.78
CA TYR A 144 1.19 -2.19 -7.81
C TYR A 144 1.49 -1.63 -9.19
N ALA A 145 1.62 -2.52 -10.17
CA ALA A 145 1.66 -2.13 -11.57
C ALA A 145 0.25 -1.85 -12.08
N PHE A 146 0.03 -0.65 -12.62
CA PHE A 146 -1.21 -0.26 -13.27
C PHE A 146 -0.99 -0.16 -14.78
N PRO A 147 -1.75 -0.88 -15.62
CA PRO A 147 -1.64 -0.74 -17.06
C PRO A 147 -1.93 0.71 -17.49
N GLU A 148 -1.17 1.23 -18.46
CA GLU A 148 -1.40 2.56 -19.03
C GLU A 148 -2.45 2.51 -20.15
N ILE A 149 -3.65 2.03 -19.81
CA ILE A 149 -4.78 1.95 -20.73
C ILE A 149 -5.72 3.11 -20.42
N TYR A 150 -5.89 4.01 -21.39
CA TYR A 150 -6.75 5.16 -21.27
C TYR A 150 -8.19 4.82 -21.68
N ALA A 151 -9.14 4.96 -20.76
CA ALA A 151 -10.56 4.85 -21.01
C ALA A 151 -11.13 6.19 -21.48
N LEU A 152 -11.94 6.17 -22.55
CA LEU A 152 -12.63 7.37 -23.02
C LEU A 152 -13.87 7.64 -22.17
N LEU A 153 -14.01 8.88 -21.70
CA LEU A 153 -15.15 9.36 -20.93
C LEU A 153 -15.90 10.40 -21.75
N ASN A 154 -17.22 10.26 -21.86
CA ASN A 154 -18.04 11.25 -22.56
C ASN A 154 -18.11 12.59 -21.81
N ASP A 155 -17.94 12.56 -20.49
CA ASP A 155 -17.92 13.72 -19.61
C ASP A 155 -16.52 14.04 -19.05
N GLU A 156 -15.46 13.65 -19.78
CA GLU A 156 -14.06 13.88 -19.41
C GLU A 156 -13.79 15.34 -19.03
N ALA A 157 -14.33 16.29 -19.80
CA ALA A 157 -14.16 17.73 -19.55
C ALA A 157 -14.74 18.21 -18.21
N ALA A 158 -15.64 17.44 -17.59
CA ALA A 158 -16.16 17.74 -16.27
C ALA A 158 -15.24 17.24 -15.15
N VAL A 159 -14.30 16.34 -15.42
CA VAL A 159 -13.39 15.79 -14.42
C VAL A 159 -12.33 16.83 -14.05
N SER A 160 -12.09 17.01 -12.75
CA SER A 160 -10.97 17.85 -12.30
C SER A 160 -9.65 17.20 -12.68
N THR A 161 -8.70 17.97 -13.22
CA THR A 161 -7.39 17.47 -13.67
C THR A 161 -6.64 16.69 -12.59
N THR A 162 -6.73 17.13 -11.33
CA THR A 162 -6.16 16.46 -10.15
C THR A 162 -6.64 15.02 -9.97
N TYR A 163 -7.86 14.69 -10.39
CA TYR A 163 -8.48 13.39 -10.13
C TYR A 163 -8.50 12.46 -11.34
N MET A 164 -8.15 12.97 -12.53
CA MET A 164 -8.22 12.21 -13.78
C MET A 164 -7.39 10.93 -13.72
N ASP A 165 -6.13 11.02 -13.27
CA ASP A 165 -5.24 9.87 -13.17
C ASP A 165 -5.87 8.78 -12.28
N SER A 166 -6.30 9.13 -11.08
CA SER A 166 -6.93 8.18 -10.16
C SER A 166 -8.17 7.50 -10.76
N ILE A 167 -9.00 8.25 -11.47
CA ILE A 167 -10.19 7.70 -12.15
C ILE A 167 -9.77 6.72 -13.25
N GLN A 168 -8.80 7.09 -14.09
CA GLN A 168 -8.28 6.21 -15.14
C GLN A 168 -7.70 4.92 -14.55
N LYS A 169 -6.84 5.02 -13.53
CA LYS A 169 -6.24 3.86 -12.86
C LYS A 169 -7.30 2.92 -12.28
N LEU A 170 -8.31 3.47 -11.59
CA LEU A 170 -9.40 2.68 -11.02
C LEU A 170 -10.29 2.02 -12.09
N LEU A 171 -10.49 2.66 -13.25
CA LEU A 171 -11.18 2.06 -14.40
C LEU A 171 -10.36 0.90 -14.96
N THR A 172 -9.04 1.06 -15.13
CA THR A 172 -8.15 0.03 -15.66
C THR A 172 -8.14 -1.23 -14.80
N ILE A 173 -8.12 -1.08 -13.48
CA ILE A 173 -8.19 -2.23 -12.55
C ILE A 173 -9.62 -2.70 -12.26
N SER A 174 -10.62 -2.14 -12.95
CA SER A 174 -12.04 -2.49 -12.85
C SER A 174 -12.65 -2.33 -11.45
N VAL A 175 -12.11 -1.42 -10.64
CA VAL A 175 -12.68 -1.05 -9.32
C VAL A 175 -13.86 -0.11 -9.47
N ILE A 176 -13.84 0.76 -10.48
CA ILE A 176 -14.96 1.61 -10.85
C ILE A 176 -15.37 1.34 -12.30
N LYS A 177 -16.58 1.78 -12.66
CA LYS A 177 -17.13 1.63 -14.01
C LYS A 177 -17.84 2.89 -14.44
N LEU A 178 -17.84 3.14 -15.74
CA LEU A 178 -18.69 4.16 -16.35
C LEU A 178 -20.15 3.70 -16.38
N ASP A 179 -21.06 4.65 -16.52
CA ASP A 179 -22.47 4.34 -16.72
C ASP A 179 -22.74 3.81 -18.15
N ALA A 180 -23.99 3.41 -18.42
CA ALA A 180 -24.39 2.87 -19.71
C ALA A 180 -24.25 3.86 -20.89
N LYS A 181 -23.99 5.15 -20.60
CA LYS A 181 -23.75 6.21 -21.58
C LYS A 181 -22.26 6.60 -21.64
N ASN A 182 -21.36 5.80 -21.06
CA ASN A 182 -19.92 6.07 -20.96
C ASN A 182 -19.58 7.37 -20.22
N ASN A 183 -20.40 7.79 -19.24
CA ASN A 183 -20.05 8.90 -18.35
C ASN A 183 -19.57 8.39 -16.99
N PHE A 184 -18.65 9.12 -16.37
CA PHE A 184 -18.24 8.87 -14.99
C PHE A 184 -19.12 9.61 -13.96
N ASN A 185 -19.68 10.75 -14.36
CA ASN A 185 -20.46 11.70 -13.57
C ASN A 185 -19.67 12.29 -12.38
N PRO A 186 -18.50 12.92 -12.61
CA PRO A 186 -17.53 13.25 -11.56
C PRO A 186 -18.08 14.14 -10.45
N LYS A 187 -18.98 15.07 -10.77
CA LYS A 187 -19.51 16.08 -9.85
C LYS A 187 -20.73 15.62 -9.05
N LEU A 188 -21.30 14.47 -9.35
CA LEU A 188 -22.39 13.94 -8.54
C LEU A 188 -21.86 13.52 -7.17
N ALA A 189 -22.71 13.68 -6.15
CA ALA A 189 -22.45 13.13 -4.83
C ALA A 189 -22.32 11.60 -4.93
N ILE A 190 -21.31 11.02 -4.29
CA ILE A 190 -21.23 9.57 -4.18
C ILE A 190 -22.23 9.07 -3.15
N THR A 191 -22.95 8.00 -3.48
CA THR A 191 -23.86 7.34 -2.54
C THR A 191 -23.12 6.32 -1.65
N ARG A 192 -23.69 6.00 -0.49
CA ARG A 192 -23.14 5.00 0.43
C ARG A 192 -22.99 3.61 -0.23
N GLY A 193 -23.96 3.21 -1.06
CA GLY A 193 -23.95 1.94 -1.79
C GLY A 193 -22.84 1.89 -2.83
N GLU A 194 -22.69 2.95 -3.64
CA GLU A 194 -21.59 3.04 -4.62
C GLU A 194 -20.22 3.03 -3.96
N ALA A 195 -20.04 3.82 -2.90
CA ALA A 195 -18.79 3.88 -2.16
C ALA A 195 -18.41 2.53 -1.55
N ALA A 196 -19.40 1.80 -0.99
CA ALA A 196 -19.20 0.45 -0.49
C ALA A 196 -18.82 -0.53 -1.62
N GLY A 197 -19.48 -0.43 -2.77
CA GLY A 197 -19.15 -1.24 -3.95
C GLY A 197 -17.71 -1.05 -4.41
N TRP A 198 -17.28 0.21 -4.55
CA TRP A 198 -15.91 0.55 -4.97
C TRP A 198 -14.88 0.14 -3.93
N LEU A 199 -15.16 0.36 -2.63
CA LEU A 199 -14.28 -0.05 -1.55
C LEU A 199 -14.08 -1.56 -1.51
N TYR A 200 -15.15 -2.34 -1.70
CA TYR A 200 -15.07 -3.79 -1.75
C TYR A 200 -14.20 -4.26 -2.92
N ASP A 201 -14.43 -3.73 -4.13
CA ASP A 201 -13.64 -4.12 -5.30
C ASP A 201 -12.16 -3.72 -5.14
N ALA A 202 -11.89 -2.56 -4.54
CA ALA A 202 -10.54 -2.12 -4.18
C ALA A 202 -9.87 -3.08 -3.18
N ALA A 203 -10.56 -3.43 -2.09
CA ALA A 203 -10.04 -4.38 -1.10
C ALA A 203 -9.77 -5.76 -1.72
N GLN A 204 -10.62 -6.21 -2.65
CA GLN A 204 -10.41 -7.46 -3.38
C GLN A 204 -9.21 -7.38 -4.34
N PHE A 205 -9.01 -6.24 -5.01
CA PHE A 205 -7.82 -5.99 -5.81
C PHE A 205 -6.55 -6.06 -4.93
N VAL A 206 -6.54 -5.36 -3.79
CA VAL A 206 -5.43 -5.38 -2.83
C VAL A 206 -5.14 -6.79 -2.36
N LYS A 207 -6.16 -7.53 -1.90
CA LYS A 207 -6.03 -8.91 -1.42
C LYS A 207 -5.51 -9.86 -2.49
N LYS A 208 -6.02 -9.76 -3.72
CA LYS A 208 -5.58 -10.61 -4.84
C LYS A 208 -4.12 -10.36 -5.22
N ASN A 209 -3.66 -9.12 -5.10
CA ASN A 209 -2.31 -8.72 -5.49
C ASN A 209 -1.31 -8.64 -4.33
N ALA A 210 -1.74 -8.85 -3.09
CA ALA A 210 -0.87 -8.83 -1.91
C ALA A 210 0.29 -9.84 -2.02
N SER A 211 0.05 -11.03 -2.58
CA SER A 211 1.10 -12.04 -2.81
C SER A 211 2.05 -11.71 -3.95
N ASN A 212 1.67 -10.78 -4.83
CA ASN A 212 2.50 -10.27 -5.92
C ASN A 212 3.28 -9.03 -5.49
N GLN A 213 3.15 -8.60 -4.23
CA GLN A 213 3.93 -7.50 -3.71
C GLN A 213 5.37 -7.96 -3.48
N PRO A 214 6.35 -7.14 -3.88
CA PRO A 214 7.68 -7.24 -3.32
C PRO A 214 7.56 -7.25 -1.79
N ALA A 215 8.21 -8.19 -1.10
CA ALA A 215 8.07 -8.34 0.35
C ALA A 215 8.24 -6.98 1.07
N PRO A 216 7.45 -6.63 2.11
CA PRO A 216 7.59 -5.36 2.80
C PRO A 216 9.02 -5.19 3.31
N GLY A 217 9.75 -4.19 2.78
CA GLY A 217 11.19 -4.03 3.06
C GLY A 217 12.14 -4.62 2.01
N THR A 218 11.63 -5.11 0.87
CA THR A 218 12.41 -5.07 -0.36
C THR A 218 12.65 -3.61 -0.69
N LYS A 219 13.75 -3.08 -0.12
CA LYS A 219 14.58 -2.11 -0.84
C LYS A 219 14.55 -2.58 -2.29
N HIS A 220 14.13 -1.72 -3.22
CA HIS A 220 14.26 -2.01 -4.64
C HIS A 220 15.58 -2.75 -4.81
N SER A 221 15.52 -4.03 -5.19
CA SER A 221 16.73 -4.88 -5.21
C SER A 221 17.77 -4.07 -5.91
N PHE A 222 18.94 -3.83 -5.29
CA PHE A 222 19.96 -2.95 -5.85
C PHE A 222 20.11 -3.34 -7.33
N PRO A 223 19.57 -2.55 -8.28
CA PRO A 223 19.22 -3.04 -9.62
C PRO A 223 20.48 -3.17 -10.48
N LEU A 224 21.64 -2.93 -9.87
CA LEU A 224 22.93 -2.90 -10.51
C LEU A 224 23.67 -4.19 -10.16
N SER A 225 24.14 -4.89 -11.19
CA SER A 225 24.96 -6.09 -11.06
C SER A 225 26.44 -5.77 -11.30
N ASP A 226 27.32 -6.71 -10.99
CA ASP A 226 28.77 -6.61 -11.23
C ASP A 226 29.40 -5.32 -10.68
N LEU A 227 29.01 -4.99 -9.45
CA LEU A 227 29.56 -3.86 -8.73
C LEU A 227 31.06 -4.11 -8.51
N THR A 228 31.89 -3.24 -9.07
CA THR A 228 33.35 -3.36 -9.04
C THR A 228 33.95 -2.09 -8.52
N LEU A 229 34.93 -2.23 -7.62
CA LEU A 229 35.72 -1.14 -7.06
C LEU A 229 37.14 -1.24 -7.62
N SER A 230 37.64 -0.13 -8.19
CA SER A 230 39.01 -0.02 -8.68
C SER A 230 39.67 1.21 -8.10
N ILE A 231 40.95 1.07 -7.73
CA ILE A 231 41.73 2.10 -7.07
C ILE A 231 42.88 2.49 -7.99
N LYS A 232 43.03 3.79 -8.21
CA LYS A 232 44.14 4.37 -8.98
C LYS A 232 44.78 5.47 -8.15
N ALA A 233 46.07 5.34 -7.85
CA ALA A 233 46.82 6.43 -7.22
C ALA A 233 46.87 7.64 -8.16
N ILE A 234 46.47 8.82 -7.67
CA ILE A 234 46.55 10.09 -8.40
C ILE A 234 47.71 10.92 -7.87
N THR A 235 47.94 10.87 -6.56
CA THR A 235 49.11 11.45 -5.88
C THR A 235 49.63 10.46 -4.82
N PRO A 236 50.80 10.69 -4.20
CA PRO A 236 51.25 9.86 -3.08
C PRO A 236 50.25 9.79 -1.92
N GLU A 237 49.45 10.84 -1.72
CA GLU A 237 48.54 10.98 -0.57
C GLU A 237 47.08 10.70 -0.91
N VAL A 238 46.71 10.61 -2.19
CA VAL A 238 45.31 10.48 -2.64
C VAL A 238 45.15 9.41 -3.72
N ASN A 239 44.22 8.50 -3.47
CA ASN A 239 43.70 7.52 -4.41
C ASN A 239 42.36 8.00 -5.01
N GLU A 240 42.20 7.82 -6.32
CA GLU A 240 40.90 7.83 -6.99
C GLU A 240 40.27 6.44 -6.87
N VAL A 241 39.02 6.41 -6.39
CA VAL A 241 38.21 5.20 -6.26
C VAL A 241 37.12 5.28 -7.31
N THR A 242 37.23 4.42 -8.33
CA THR A 242 36.23 4.28 -9.38
C THR A 242 35.36 3.06 -9.08
N ILE A 243 34.06 3.29 -9.02
CA ILE A 243 33.05 2.24 -8.86
C ILE A 243 32.28 2.11 -10.17
N THR A 244 32.16 0.88 -10.68
CA THR A 244 31.35 0.59 -11.87
C THR A 244 30.37 -0.53 -11.63
N ALA A 245 29.24 -0.50 -12.32
CA ALA A 245 28.23 -1.55 -12.27
C ALA A 245 27.50 -1.67 -13.62
N GLN A 246 26.84 -2.79 -13.86
CA GLN A 246 25.92 -2.98 -14.97
C GLN A 246 24.50 -2.62 -14.52
N ALA A 247 23.80 -1.87 -15.36
CA ALA A 247 22.45 -1.36 -15.14
C ALA A 247 21.48 -1.93 -16.21
N PRO A 248 20.22 -2.25 -15.88
CA PRO A 248 19.29 -2.86 -16.82
C PRO A 248 18.99 -2.01 -18.07
N ASN A 249 19.01 -0.69 -17.92
CA ASN A 249 18.89 0.28 -19.01
C ASN A 249 19.49 1.64 -18.61
N SER A 250 19.56 2.57 -19.57
CA SER A 250 20.13 3.91 -19.40
C SER A 250 19.35 4.83 -18.45
N GLY A 251 18.17 4.41 -17.98
CA GLY A 251 17.41 5.15 -16.97
C GLY A 251 17.91 4.93 -15.56
N TYR A 252 18.68 3.87 -15.32
CA TYR A 252 19.29 3.62 -14.02
C TYR A 252 20.63 4.35 -13.88
N GLY A 253 20.95 4.70 -12.64
CA GLY A 253 22.23 5.29 -12.25
C GLY A 253 22.65 4.84 -10.87
N MET A 254 23.74 5.42 -10.36
CA MET A 254 24.14 5.30 -8.96
C MET A 254 24.82 6.56 -8.49
N HIS A 255 24.73 6.82 -7.20
CA HIS A 255 25.50 7.86 -6.54
C HIS A 255 25.99 7.38 -5.17
N ILE A 256 27.07 7.99 -4.72
CA ILE A 256 27.61 7.79 -3.38
C ILE A 256 26.79 8.64 -2.42
N THR A 257 26.15 8.01 -1.45
CA THR A 257 25.35 8.68 -0.44
C THR A 257 26.17 9.05 0.79
N SER A 258 27.18 8.24 1.10
CA SER A 258 28.02 8.42 2.27
C SER A 258 29.41 7.81 2.06
N LEU A 259 30.40 8.48 2.65
CA LEU A 259 31.79 8.04 2.75
C LEU A 259 32.20 8.24 4.21
N THR A 260 32.29 7.14 4.96
CA THR A 260 32.68 7.16 6.36
C THR A 260 34.04 6.50 6.54
N PHE A 261 34.76 6.91 7.59
CA PHE A 261 36.09 6.39 7.89
C PHE A 261 36.00 5.61 9.20
N ASP A 262 36.28 4.31 9.14
CA ASP A 262 36.27 3.41 10.29
C ASP A 262 37.59 2.64 10.34
N GLY A 263 38.42 2.94 11.34
CA GLY A 263 39.78 2.41 11.42
C GLY A 263 40.63 2.77 10.19
N ASP A 264 41.09 1.76 9.47
CA ASP A 264 41.86 1.88 8.23
C ASP A 264 40.97 1.82 6.96
N GLN A 265 39.65 1.77 7.12
CA GLN A 265 38.71 1.63 6.00
C GLN A 265 38.01 2.94 5.67
N ALA A 266 37.79 3.15 4.38
CA ALA A 266 36.85 4.14 3.87
C ALA A 266 35.61 3.39 3.37
N VAL A 267 34.54 3.40 4.17
CA VAL A 267 33.31 2.67 3.90
C VAL A 267 32.41 3.51 3.00
N ILE A 268 32.03 2.94 1.86
CA ILE A 268 31.26 3.60 0.81
C ILE A 268 29.84 3.07 0.80
N ASP A 269 28.89 3.99 0.94
CA ASP A 269 27.46 3.75 0.77
C ASP A 269 27.02 4.22 -0.61
N LEU A 270 26.20 3.40 -1.28
CA LEU A 270 25.69 3.65 -2.61
C LEU A 270 24.17 3.53 -2.63
N GLU A 271 23.53 4.40 -3.39
CA GLU A 271 22.12 4.25 -3.76
C GLU A 271 21.93 4.26 -5.28
N PRO A 272 21.09 3.37 -5.81
CA PRO A 272 20.72 3.40 -7.21
C PRO A 272 19.80 4.58 -7.49
N THR A 273 19.95 5.17 -8.67
CA THR A 273 19.01 6.13 -9.23
C THR A 273 18.09 5.38 -10.18
N PHE A 274 16.78 5.61 -10.08
CA PHE A 274 15.77 4.90 -10.88
C PHE A 274 15.38 5.67 -12.15
N PRO A 275 14.92 4.95 -13.20
CA PRO A 275 14.35 5.56 -14.40
C PRO A 275 13.22 6.54 -14.06
N LYS A 276 13.18 7.69 -14.75
CA LYS A 276 12.10 8.65 -14.54
C LYS A 276 10.80 8.15 -15.19
N PRO A 277 9.65 8.24 -14.51
CA PRO A 277 8.36 7.90 -15.11
C PRO A 277 8.10 8.69 -16.40
N GLY A 278 7.49 8.04 -17.40
CA GLY A 278 7.13 8.66 -18.68
C GLY A 278 8.29 8.84 -19.69
N MET A 279 9.51 8.41 -19.34
CA MET A 279 10.67 8.45 -20.24
C MET A 279 10.88 7.09 -20.91
N MET A 280 11.18 7.09 -22.20
CA MET A 280 11.55 5.87 -22.93
C MET A 280 13.05 5.60 -22.77
N TYR A 281 13.37 4.41 -22.25
CA TYR A 281 14.73 3.92 -22.13
C TYR A 281 14.92 2.67 -23.00
N LEU A 282 16.03 2.63 -23.72
CA LEU A 282 16.38 1.46 -24.51
C LEU A 282 16.65 0.28 -23.57
N GLN A 283 16.03 -0.87 -23.84
CA GLN A 283 16.16 -2.09 -23.04
C GLN A 283 17.48 -2.80 -23.35
N VAL A 284 18.59 -2.15 -23.01
CA VAL A 284 19.96 -2.64 -23.20
C VAL A 284 20.75 -2.42 -21.92
N ILE A 285 21.53 -3.41 -21.52
CA ILE A 285 22.39 -3.28 -20.34
C ILE A 285 23.39 -2.14 -20.57
N THR A 286 23.48 -1.23 -19.61
CA THR A 286 24.39 -0.08 -19.66
C THR A 286 25.39 -0.15 -18.52
N LYS A 287 26.59 0.41 -18.73
CA LYS A 287 27.60 0.50 -17.68
C LYS A 287 27.49 1.87 -17.00
N VAL A 288 27.27 1.86 -15.69
CA VAL A 288 27.25 3.07 -14.86
C VAL A 288 28.58 3.21 -14.11
N LYS A 289 28.97 4.46 -13.82
CA LYS A 289 30.23 4.80 -13.16
C LYS A 289 30.02 5.94 -12.16
N VAL A 290 30.62 5.82 -10.98
CA VAL A 290 30.79 6.90 -10.00
C VAL A 290 32.23 6.94 -9.50
N VAL A 291 32.72 8.11 -9.11
CA VAL A 291 34.10 8.34 -8.66
C VAL A 291 34.08 9.08 -7.34
N THR A 292 34.96 8.69 -6.42
CA THR A 292 35.30 9.46 -5.22
C THR A 292 36.82 9.43 -4.99
N TYR A 293 37.29 10.24 -4.04
CA TYR A 293 38.70 10.34 -3.69
C TYR A 293 38.88 10.00 -2.21
N VAL A 294 39.89 9.18 -1.93
CA VAL A 294 40.19 8.67 -0.60
C VAL A 294 41.68 8.82 -0.35
N ALA A 295 42.09 9.23 0.87
CA ALA A 295 43.50 9.33 1.20
C ALA A 295 44.18 7.95 1.12
N SER A 296 45.45 7.91 0.66
CA SER A 296 46.16 6.67 0.32
C SER A 296 46.33 5.68 1.48
N ASN A 297 46.19 6.16 2.72
CA ASN A 297 46.29 5.36 3.93
C ASN A 297 44.98 4.62 4.30
N TYR A 298 43.87 4.87 3.60
CA TYR A 298 42.62 4.16 3.80
C TYR A 298 42.37 3.13 2.70
N LYS A 299 41.77 2.00 3.10
CA LYS A 299 41.29 0.94 2.21
C LYS A 299 39.80 1.17 1.88
N PRO A 300 39.45 1.52 0.64
CA PRO A 300 38.05 1.67 0.23
C PRO A 300 37.33 0.31 0.22
N VAL A 301 36.15 0.25 0.83
CA VAL A 301 35.30 -0.94 0.89
C VAL A 301 33.83 -0.56 0.74
N PHE A 302 32.99 -1.49 0.27
CA PHE A 302 31.54 -1.31 0.34
C PHE A 302 31.03 -1.60 1.74
N ASN A 303 29.94 -0.93 2.13
CA ASN A 303 29.19 -1.29 3.33
C ASN A 303 28.73 -2.77 3.27
N SER A 304 28.81 -3.47 4.41
CA SER A 304 28.45 -4.90 4.56
C SER A 304 27.04 -5.26 4.09
N SER A 305 26.11 -4.30 4.09
CA SER A 305 24.75 -4.47 3.55
C SER A 305 24.67 -4.52 2.02
N LEU A 306 25.75 -4.11 1.32
CA LEU A 306 25.94 -4.29 -0.13
C LEU A 306 26.77 -5.55 -0.43
N SER A 307 27.60 -6.00 0.51
CA SER A 307 28.45 -7.19 0.37
C SER A 307 27.66 -8.51 0.34
N SER A 308 26.43 -8.54 0.86
CA SER A 308 25.57 -9.72 0.81
C SER A 308 25.12 -10.11 -0.60
N VAL A 309 25.27 -9.21 -1.59
CA VAL A 309 24.95 -9.45 -3.00
C VAL A 309 26.03 -10.32 -3.69
N GLU A 310 27.30 -10.26 -3.25
CA GLU A 310 28.35 -11.15 -3.76
C GLU A 310 28.19 -12.59 -3.24
N SER A 311 27.74 -12.75 -1.99
CA SER A 311 27.67 -14.07 -1.34
C SER A 311 26.51 -14.96 -1.80
N SER A 312 25.46 -14.40 -2.41
CA SER A 312 24.30 -15.20 -2.85
C SER A 312 24.53 -16.01 -4.13
N MET A 313 25.72 -15.93 -4.75
CA MET A 313 26.04 -16.65 -6.00
C MET A 313 27.05 -17.80 -5.83
N ALA A 314 27.52 -18.08 -4.61
CA ALA A 314 28.59 -19.08 -4.39
C ALA A 314 28.16 -20.39 -3.70
N GLY A 315 26.86 -20.66 -3.52
CA GLY A 315 26.43 -21.87 -2.83
C GLY A 315 24.99 -22.28 -3.09
N SER A 316 24.74 -22.93 -4.22
CA SER A 316 23.51 -23.69 -4.46
C SER A 316 23.84 -25.15 -4.74
N GLU A 317 24.28 -25.88 -3.72
CA GLU A 317 24.08 -27.34 -3.71
C GLU A 317 22.64 -27.61 -3.25
N ILE A 318 21.81 -27.96 -4.23
CA ILE A 318 20.41 -28.32 -4.04
C ILE A 318 20.38 -29.70 -3.36
N SER A 319 20.11 -29.74 -2.06
CA SER A 319 19.75 -30.97 -1.36
C SER A 319 18.24 -31.21 -1.51
N ILE A 320 17.89 -32.18 -2.36
CA ILE A 320 16.51 -32.60 -2.63
C ILE A 320 16.15 -33.65 -1.56
N LEU A 321 15.09 -33.41 -0.79
CA LEU A 321 14.43 -34.45 0.02
C LEU A 321 12.95 -34.58 -0.38
N PRO A 322 12.36 -35.78 -0.24
CA PRO A 322 11.44 -36.33 -1.22
C PRO A 322 9.95 -36.19 -0.89
N ALA A 323 9.15 -36.32 -1.93
CA ALA A 323 7.69 -36.38 -1.91
C ALA A 323 7.15 -37.49 -1.00
N LEU A 324 6.09 -37.17 -0.25
CA LEU A 324 5.29 -38.14 0.51
C LEU A 324 3.95 -38.35 -0.20
N ASN A 325 3.71 -39.63 -0.48
CA ASN A 325 2.65 -40.22 -1.28
C ASN A 325 1.23 -39.98 -0.74
N ALA A 326 0.30 -39.88 -1.69
CA ALA A 326 -1.12 -40.09 -1.49
C ALA A 326 -1.40 -41.56 -1.09
N SER A 327 -2.19 -41.75 -0.04
CA SER A 327 -2.75 -43.04 0.35
C SER A 327 -4.24 -43.06 0.01
N THR A 328 -4.57 -43.93 -0.94
CA THR A 328 -5.90 -44.46 -1.23
C THR A 328 -6.41 -45.30 -0.06
N ALA A 329 -7.66 -45.09 0.35
CA ALA A 329 -8.42 -46.04 1.15
C ALA A 329 -9.74 -46.35 0.45
N GLU A 330 -9.84 -47.57 -0.04
CA GLU A 330 -11.04 -48.23 -0.54
C GLU A 330 -12.07 -48.37 0.58
N ALA A 331 -13.35 -48.15 0.26
CA ALA A 331 -14.47 -48.57 1.09
C ALA A 331 -15.20 -49.70 0.35
N THR A 332 -15.04 -50.91 0.87
CA THR A 332 -15.69 -52.14 0.43
C THR A 332 -17.15 -52.18 0.91
N ILE A 333 -18.01 -52.68 0.03
CA ILE A 333 -19.43 -53.00 0.22
C ILE A 333 -19.57 -54.23 1.14
N HIS A 334 -20.46 -54.16 2.12
CA HIS A 334 -21.38 -55.25 2.53
C HIS A 334 -22.56 -54.68 3.31
#